data_AF-A0A3S1DKE1-F1
#
_entry.id   AF-A0A3S1DKE1-F1
#
_cell.length_a   1.000
_cell.length_b   1.000
_cell.length_c   1.000
_cell.angle_alpha   90.00
_cell.angle_beta   90.00
_cell.angle_gamma   90.00
#
_symmetry.space_group_name_H-M   'P 1'
#
loop_
_entity.id
_entity.type
_entity.pdbx_description
1 polymer ?
#
loop_
_entity_poly.entity_id
_entity_poly.type
_entity_poly.pdbx_seq_one_letter_code
_entity_poly.pdbx_strand_id
1 'polypeptide(L)' 'MLRSNREKQQVYEFVSIEDLVPQDHLLRKVDKHIDFSFIDEQVRPLYCADNGRLRLTLLFYLR' A
#
# COMPACT_ATOMS: atom_id res chain seq x y z
N MET A 1 -6.95 11.05 46.98
CA MET A 1 -6.15 11.40 45.79
C MET A 1 -6.93 10.98 44.55
N LEU A 2 -7.31 11.92 43.70
CA LEU A 2 -8.04 11.64 42.46
C LEU A 2 -7.10 10.86 41.52
N ARG A 3 -7.44 9.61 41.22
CA ARG A 3 -6.74 8.85 40.17
C ARG A 3 -7.06 9.55 38.85
N SER A 4 -6.08 10.19 38.24
CA SER A 4 -6.18 10.66 36.87
C SER A 4 -6.20 9.44 35.96
N ASN A 5 -7.40 8.88 35.77
CA ASN A 5 -7.63 8.01 34.64
C ASN A 5 -7.55 8.90 33.40
N ARG A 6 -6.32 9.16 32.93
CA ARG A 6 -6.08 9.72 31.61
C ARG A 6 -6.59 8.67 30.65
N GLU A 7 -7.86 8.82 30.26
CA GLU A 7 -8.43 8.16 29.10
C GLU A 7 -7.34 8.17 28.04
N LYS A 8 -6.97 6.98 27.53
CA LYS A 8 -5.89 6.85 26.54
C LYS A 8 -6.25 7.76 25.37
N GLN A 9 -5.66 8.95 25.34
CA GLN A 9 -5.83 9.91 24.28
C GLN A 9 -5.45 9.17 23.00
N GLN A 10 -6.43 8.89 22.14
CA GLN A 10 -6.13 8.25 20.87
C GLN A 10 -5.39 9.26 20.02
N VAL A 11 -4.07 9.08 19.90
CA VAL A 11 -3.23 9.85 19.01
C VAL A 11 -3.32 9.17 17.66
N TYR A 12 -3.84 9.89 16.67
CA TYR A 12 -3.84 9.44 15.29
C TYR A 12 -2.46 9.74 14.68
N GLU A 13 -1.85 8.72 14.10
CA GLU A 13 -0.61 8.85 13.35
C GLU A 13 -0.90 8.50 11.89
N PHE A 14 -0.53 9.40 10.99
CA PHE A 14 -0.62 9.18 9.55
C PHE A 14 0.78 8.85 9.05
N VAL A 15 0.95 7.63 8.55
CA VAL A 15 2.22 7.16 7.97
C VAL A 15 1.96 6.74 6.54
N SER A 16 2.84 7.16 5.62
CA SER A 16 2.81 6.63 4.26
C SER A 16 3.20 5.17 4.29
N ILE A 17 2.44 4.31 3.61
CA ILE A 17 2.83 2.90 3.47
C ILE A 17 4.17 2.78 2.73
N GLU A 18 4.49 3.72 1.83
CA GLU A 18 5.78 3.75 1.15
C GLU A 18 6.94 3.97 2.13
N ASP A 19 6.74 4.76 3.19
CA ASP A 19 7.77 5.04 4.19
C ASP A 19 8.04 3.83 5.09
N LEU A 20 7.09 2.90 5.18
CA LEU A 20 7.23 1.65 5.92
C LEU A 20 8.05 0.60 5.15
N VAL A 21 8.21 0.74 3.84
CA VAL A 21 8.96 -0.21 3.01
C VAL A 21 10.44 0.16 3.02
N PRO A 22 11.36 -0.70 3.50
CA PRO A 22 12.79 -0.42 3.54
C PRO A 22 13.35 0.02 2.19
N GLN A 23 14.30 0.95 2.20
CA GLN A 23 14.92 1.46 0.97
C GLN A 23 15.71 0.37 0.21
N ASP A 24 16.31 -0.57 0.93
CA ASP A 24 17.08 -1.67 0.33
C ASP A 24 16.21 -2.88 -0.09
N HIS A 25 14.88 -2.73 -0.05
CA HIS A 25 13.96 -3.82 -0.36
C HIS A 25 14.11 -4.30 -1.81
N LEU A 26 14.10 -5.62 -2.00
CA LEU A 26 14.33 -6.25 -3.31
C LEU A 26 13.38 -5.71 -4.38
N LEU A 27 12.09 -5.58 -4.06
CA LEU A 27 11.09 -5.11 -5.03
C LEU A 27 11.38 -3.68 -5.53
N ARG A 28 11.95 -2.79 -4.71
CA ARG A 28 12.37 -1.44 -5.17
C ARG A 28 13.52 -1.51 -6.18
N LYS A 29 14.43 -2.46 -5.99
CA LYS A 29 15.54 -2.69 -6.94
C LYS A 29 15.01 -3.25 -8.26
N VAL A 30 14.07 -4.19 -8.18
CA VAL A 30 13.44 -4.77 -9.38
C VAL A 30 12.64 -3.73 -10.13
N ASP A 31 11.80 -2.94 -9.44
CA ASP A 31 10.98 -1.87 -10.01
C ASP A 31 11.82 -0.80 -10.73
N LYS A 32 13.00 -0.46 -10.19
CA LYS A 32 13.94 0.45 -10.86
C LYS A 32 14.44 -0.06 -12.23
N HIS A 33 14.45 -1.37 -12.44
CA HIS A 33 15.07 -2.00 -13.61
C HIS A 33 14.08 -2.66 -14.56
N ILE A 34 12.85 -2.92 -14.11
CA ILE A 34 11.82 -3.62 -14.89
C ILE A 34 10.53 -2.82 -14.80
N ASP A 35 10.03 -2.38 -15.96
CA ASP A 35 8.71 -1.76 -16.05
C ASP A 35 7.62 -2.85 -16.06
N PHE A 36 6.81 -2.88 -15.02
CA PHE A 36 5.69 -3.82 -14.87
C PHE A 36 4.35 -3.28 -15.40
N SER A 37 4.35 -2.15 -16.10
CA SER A 37 3.13 -1.55 -16.69
C SER A 37 2.33 -2.52 -17.58
N PHE A 38 3.00 -3.47 -18.22
CA PHE A 38 2.37 -4.49 -19.06
C PHE A 38 1.43 -5.43 -18.29
N ILE A 39 1.64 -5.64 -16.98
CA ILE A 39 0.83 -6.55 -16.17
C ILE A 39 -0.61 -6.05 -16.11
N ASP A 40 -0.81 -4.74 -16.03
CA ASP A 40 -2.13 -4.11 -15.93
C ASP A 40 -3.03 -4.45 -17.11
N GLU A 41 -2.48 -4.53 -18.32
CA GLU A 41 -3.21 -4.94 -19.52
C GLU A 41 -3.54 -6.44 -19.49
N GLN A 42 -2.59 -7.26 -19.08
CA GLN A 42 -2.76 -8.72 -19.03
C GLN A 42 -3.80 -9.16 -18.00
N VAL A 43 -3.84 -8.53 -16.83
CA VAL A 43 -4.78 -8.93 -15.77
C VAL A 43 -6.12 -8.23 -15.88
N ARG A 44 -6.25 -7.16 -16.67
CA ARG A 44 -7.50 -6.41 -16.89
C ARG A 44 -8.73 -7.30 -17.12
N PRO A 45 -8.72 -8.34 -17.99
CA PRO A 45 -9.89 -9.19 -18.19
C PRO A 45 -10.26 -10.06 -16.97
N LEU A 46 -9.35 -10.26 -16.02
CA LEU A 46 -9.61 -11.01 -14.78
C LEU A 46 -10.34 -10.15 -13.73
N TYR A 47 -10.35 -8.83 -13.90
CA TYR A 47 -11.04 -7.91 -13.01
C TYR A 47 -12.42 -7.56 -13.55
N CYS A 48 -13.42 -7.58 -12.67
CA CYS A 48 -14.75 -7.09 -13.00
C CYS A 48 -14.72 -5.56 -13.09
N ALA A 49 -15.18 -5.02 -14.23
CA ALA A 49 -15.19 -3.57 -14.48
C ALA A 49 -16.10 -2.81 -13.50
N ASP A 50 -17.19 -3.45 -13.09
CA ASP A 50 -18.31 -2.76 -12.43
C ASP A 50 -18.50 -3.17 -10.96
N ASN A 51 -17.86 -4.25 -10.50
CA ASN A 51 -18.01 -4.79 -9.13
C ASN A 51 -16.70 -5.30 -8.49
N GLY A 52 -15.53 -4.98 -9.06
CA GLY A 52 -14.23 -5.37 -8.50
C GLY A 52 -13.81 -4.53 -7.29
N ARG A 53 -12.97 -5.08 -6.40
CA ARG A 53 -12.18 -4.24 -5.48
C ARG A 53 -11.37 -3.25 -6.31
N LEU A 54 -11.39 -1.97 -5.90
CA LEU A 54 -10.55 -0.93 -6.52
C LEU A 54 -9.12 -1.46 -6.69
N ARG A 55 -8.53 -1.27 -7.88
CA ARG A 55 -7.17 -1.71 -8.30
C ARG A 55 -6.01 -1.31 -7.38
N LEU A 56 -6.29 -0.59 -6.28
CA LEU A 56 -5.32 -0.19 -5.27
C LEU A 56 -4.42 -1.36 -4.88
N THR A 57 -4.93 -2.58 -4.71
CA THR A 57 -4.12 -3.71 -4.23
C THR A 57 -2.98 -4.15 -5.17
N LEU A 58 -3.15 -4.03 -6.50
CA LEU A 58 -2.11 -4.43 -7.46
C LEU A 58 -1.11 -3.32 -7.74
N LEU A 59 -1.58 -2.07 -7.82
CA LEU A 59 -0.71 -0.91 -8.04
C LEU A 59 0.28 -0.72 -6.88
N PHE A 60 -0.09 -1.06 -5.64
CA PHE A 60 0.78 -0.94 -4.47
C PHE A 60 1.98 -1.90 -4.42
N TYR A 61 1.97 -3.00 -5.19
CA TYR A 61 3.07 -3.98 -5.15
C TYR A 61 4.10 -3.81 -6.27
N LEU A 62 3.77 -3.02 -7.29
CA LEU A 62 4.55 -2.85 -8.52
C LEU A 62 4.83 -1.37 -8.84
N ARG A 63 4.65 -0.50 -7.85
CA ARG A 63 4.93 0.94 -7.89
C ARG A 63 5.22 1.42 -6.49
#